data_AF-A0A7Z9FI86-F1
#
_entry.id   AF-A0A7Z9FI86-F1
#
_cell.length_a   1.000
_cell.length_b   1.000
_cell.length_c   1.000
_cell.angle_alpha   90.00
_cell.angle_beta   90.00
_cell.angle_gamma   90.00
#
_symmetry.space_group_name_H-M   'P 1'
#
loop_
_entity.id
_entity.type
_entity.pdbx_description
1 polymer ?
#
loop_
_entity_poly.entity_id
_entity_poly.type
_entity_poly.pdbx_seq_one_letter_code
_entity_poly.pdbx_strand_id
1 'polypeptide(L)'
;MHVLFVAPCFPKYQPQFVRALASVGAKITGIGEGPVDSLTDDLKQWLDDYEQVSSVCNEPEMVDTVQRIQQRGWVDRLEATIEAHVMAAARVREECGIPGLTTKQAWLCRDKSTMKEFAR
;
A
#
# COMPACT_ATOMS: atom_id res chain seq x y z
N MET A 1 -2.88 4.00 14.87
CA MET A 1 -1.96 3.70 13.76
C MET A 1 -2.72 3.88 12.46
N HIS A 2 -2.20 4.67 11.52
CA HIS A 2 -2.78 4.90 10.20
C HIS A 2 -2.01 4.13 9.13
N VAL A 3 -2.71 3.21 8.45
CA VAL A 3 -2.14 2.31 7.44
C VAL A 3 -2.77 2.61 6.08
N LEU A 4 -1.92 2.86 5.08
CA LEU A 4 -2.35 2.91 3.68
C LEU A 4 -2.25 1.50 3.11
N PHE A 5 -3.36 0.95 2.61
CA PHE A 5 -3.39 -0.41 2.07
C PHE A 5 -3.55 -0.40 0.55
N VAL A 6 -2.55 -0.91 -0.17
CA VAL A 6 -2.49 -0.89 -1.63
C VAL A 6 -3.29 -2.07 -2.22
N ALA A 7 -4.16 -1.75 -3.18
CA ALA A 7 -5.03 -2.68 -3.89
C ALA A 7 -5.90 -3.56 -2.95
N PRO A 8 -6.80 -2.96 -2.14
CA PRO A 8 -7.60 -3.70 -1.16
C PRO A 8 -8.64 -4.66 -1.78
N CYS A 9 -8.92 -4.55 -3.07
CA CYS A 9 -9.99 -5.30 -3.76
C CYS A 9 -9.50 -6.51 -4.55
N PHE A 10 -8.22 -6.52 -4.93
CA PHE A 10 -7.66 -7.52 -5.83
C PHE A 10 -6.30 -7.98 -5.30
N PRO A 11 -6.07 -9.29 -5.16
CA PRO A 11 -6.97 -10.42 -5.43
C PRO A 11 -8.07 -10.59 -4.34
N LYS A 12 -9.01 -11.53 -4.56
CA LYS A 12 -10.24 -11.71 -3.74
C LYS A 12 -10.04 -11.83 -2.23
N TYR A 13 -8.86 -12.20 -1.77
CA TYR A 13 -8.55 -12.36 -0.34
C TYR A 13 -8.03 -11.07 0.33
N GLN A 14 -7.69 -10.03 -0.44
CA GLN A 14 -7.19 -8.76 0.09
C GLN A 14 -8.09 -8.10 1.15
N PRO A 15 -9.43 -8.12 1.03
CA PRO A 15 -10.29 -7.55 2.06
C PRO A 15 -10.09 -8.16 3.45
N GLN A 16 -9.57 -9.40 3.55
CA GLN A 16 -9.31 -10.02 4.86
C GLN A 16 -8.13 -9.37 5.60
N PHE A 17 -7.13 -8.82 4.89
CA PHE A 17 -6.07 -8.04 5.53
C PHE A 17 -6.61 -6.72 6.07
N VAL A 18 -7.47 -6.04 5.29
CA VAL A 18 -8.15 -4.82 5.72
C VAL A 18 -9.03 -5.10 6.95
N ARG A 19 -9.81 -6.19 6.94
CA ARG A 19 -10.58 -6.64 8.10
C ARG A 19 -9.72 -6.86 9.34
N ALA A 20 -8.57 -7.54 9.18
CA ALA A 20 -7.67 -7.82 10.30
C ALA A 20 -7.06 -6.53 10.86
N LEU A 21 -6.67 -5.58 10.01
CA LEU A 21 -6.21 -4.25 10.42
C LEU A 21 -7.31 -3.49 11.18
N ALA A 22 -8.55 -3.54 10.70
CA ALA A 22 -9.68 -2.89 11.36
C ALA A 22 -9.96 -3.52 12.74
N SER A 23 -9.84 -4.84 12.86
CA SER A 23 -10.07 -5.54 14.14
C SER A 23 -9.05 -5.20 15.24
N VAL A 24 -7.87 -4.70 14.87
CA VAL A 24 -6.85 -4.21 15.82
C VAL A 24 -6.91 -2.70 16.04
N GLY A 25 -7.94 -2.02 15.51
CA GLY A 25 -8.17 -0.59 15.69
C GLY A 25 -7.24 0.31 14.85
N ALA A 26 -6.70 -0.18 13.73
CA ALA A 26 -5.98 0.67 12.79
C ALA A 26 -6.96 1.57 12.02
N LYS A 27 -6.55 2.82 11.78
CA LYS A 27 -7.16 3.67 10.76
C LYS A 27 -6.63 3.24 9.40
N ILE A 28 -7.48 3.03 8.40
CA ILE A 28 -7.10 2.45 7.11
C ILE A 28 -7.59 3.32 5.97
N THR A 29 -6.66 3.76 5.12
CA THR A 29 -7.00 4.35 3.82
C THR A 29 -6.66 3.34 2.72
N GLY A 30 -7.64 2.93 1.93
CA GLY A 30 -7.41 2.08 0.76
C GLY A 30 -6.91 2.91 -0.42
N ILE A 31 -5.96 2.37 -1.20
CA ILE A 31 -5.55 2.96 -2.48
C ILE A 31 -5.74 1.91 -3.56
N GLY A 32 -6.53 2.19 -4.59
CA GLY A 32 -6.84 1.19 -5.62
C GLY A 32 -7.26 1.79 -6.97
N GLU A 33 -7.34 0.93 -7.97
CA GLU A 33 -7.62 1.34 -9.36
C GLU A 33 -9.12 1.45 -9.67
N GLY A 34 -9.93 0.67 -8.95
CA GLY A 34 -11.39 0.67 -9.12
C GLY A 34 -12.06 1.89 -8.46
N PRO A 35 -13.22 2.32 -8.96
CA PRO A 35 -14.00 3.37 -8.32
C PRO A 35 -14.52 2.90 -6.95
N VAL A 36 -14.72 3.84 -6.02
CA VAL A 36 -15.23 3.56 -4.66
C VAL A 36 -16.58 2.80 -4.68
N ASP A 37 -17.40 3.03 -5.70
CA ASP A 37 -18.69 2.35 -5.84
C ASP A 37 -18.55 0.86 -6.14
N SER A 38 -17.41 0.43 -6.69
CA SER A 38 -17.11 -0.98 -6.95
C SER A 38 -16.68 -1.77 -5.72
N LEU A 39 -16.40 -1.09 -4.59
CA LEU A 39 -16.04 -1.75 -3.33
C LEU A 39 -17.26 -2.47 -2.76
N THR A 40 -17.06 -3.66 -2.20
CA THR A 40 -18.11 -4.36 -1.45
C THR A 40 -18.47 -3.57 -0.19
N ASP A 41 -19.70 -3.71 0.29
CA ASP A 41 -20.16 -3.04 1.51
C ASP A 41 -19.29 -3.45 2.71
N ASP A 42 -18.86 -4.72 2.75
CA ASP A 42 -17.91 -5.23 3.75
C ASP A 42 -16.57 -4.50 3.74
N LEU A 43 -16.03 -4.20 2.56
CA LEU A 43 -14.77 -3.49 2.49
C LEU A 43 -14.95 -2.01 2.87
N LYS A 44 -16.06 -1.40 2.44
CA LYS A 44 -16.40 0.00 2.79
C LYS A 44 -16.53 0.20 4.30
N GLN A 45 -17.10 -0.77 5.04
CA GLN A 45 -17.23 -0.66 6.50
C GLN A 45 -15.89 -0.77 7.26
N TRP A 46 -14.85 -1.34 6.65
CA TRP A 46 -13.54 -1.50 7.28
C TRP A 46 -12.54 -0.40 6.89
N LEU A 47 -12.83 0.39 5.87
CA LEU A 47 -12.00 1.50 5.42
C LEU A 47 -12.48 2.81 6.03
N ASP A 48 -11.56 3.63 6.49
CA ASP A 48 -11.85 5.00 6.93
C ASP A 48 -11.86 5.99 5.77
N ASP A 49 -11.08 5.70 4.71
CA ASP A 49 -10.99 6.53 3.51
C ASP A 49 -10.56 5.66 2.30
N TYR A 50 -10.74 6.17 1.09
CA TYR A 50 -10.33 5.52 -0.15
C TYR A 50 -9.89 6.51 -1.21
N GLU A 51 -8.69 6.31 -1.76
CA GLU A 51 -8.18 7.08 -2.89
C GLU A 51 -8.11 6.20 -4.14
N GLN A 52 -8.75 6.65 -5.21
CA GLN A 52 -8.64 6.00 -6.52
C GLN A 52 -7.42 6.56 -7.27
N VAL A 53 -6.64 5.67 -7.88
CA VAL A 53 -5.52 5.98 -8.78
C VAL A 53 -5.68 5.28 -10.12
N SER A 54 -5.02 5.76 -11.17
CA SER A 54 -5.02 5.08 -12.47
C SER A 54 -4.23 3.77 -12.43
N SER A 55 -3.11 3.75 -11.70
CA SER A 55 -2.42 2.51 -11.36
C SER A 55 -1.65 2.58 -10.05
N VAL A 56 -1.73 1.52 -9.26
CA VAL A 56 -0.93 1.38 -8.02
C VAL A 56 0.57 1.18 -8.29
N CYS A 57 0.95 0.92 -9.54
CA CYS A 57 2.33 0.87 -10.00
C CYS A 57 2.83 2.20 -10.59
N ASN A 58 1.96 3.21 -10.72
CA ASN A 58 2.33 4.54 -11.16
C ASN A 58 2.93 5.33 -9.98
N GLU A 59 4.24 5.25 -9.79
CA GLU A 59 4.94 5.83 -8.64
C GLU A 59 4.69 7.34 -8.46
N PRO A 60 4.78 8.21 -9.49
CA PRO A 60 4.44 9.63 -9.34
C PRO A 60 3.02 9.86 -8.80
N GLU A 61 2.02 9.18 -9.36
CA GLU A 61 0.63 9.33 -8.94
C GLU A 61 0.41 8.81 -7.51
N MET A 62 1.08 7.71 -7.15
CA MET A 62 1.06 7.18 -5.80
C MET A 62 1.70 8.14 -4.79
N VAL A 63 2.82 8.79 -5.14
CA VAL A 63 3.45 9.82 -4.30
C VAL A 63 2.49 10.99 -4.09
N ASP A 64 1.91 11.54 -5.15
CA ASP A 64 0.95 12.64 -5.05
C ASP A 64 -0.24 12.26 -4.16
N THR A 65 -0.76 11.05 -4.34
CA THR A 65 -1.89 10.52 -3.55
C THR A 65 -1.52 10.38 -2.08
N VAL A 66 -0.35 9.79 -1.77
CA VAL A 66 0.12 9.64 -0.39
C VAL A 66 0.37 11.00 0.26
N GLN A 67 0.91 11.98 -0.46
CA GLN A 67 1.10 13.34 0.05
C GLN A 67 -0.24 14.02 0.36
N ARG A 68 -1.27 13.87 -0.49
CA ARG A 68 -2.64 14.34 -0.18
C ARG A 68 -3.20 13.67 1.08
N ILE A 69 -2.89 12.39 1.31
CA ILE A 69 -3.30 11.70 2.55
C ILE A 69 -2.53 12.25 3.76
N GLN A 70 -1.22 12.48 3.64
CA GLN A 70 -0.38 13.03 4.70
C GLN A 70 -0.80 14.45 5.14
N GLN A 71 -1.37 15.24 4.23
CA GLN A 71 -1.97 16.53 4.57
C GLN A 71 -3.16 16.42 5.54
N ARG A 72 -3.86 15.28 5.56
CA ARG A 72 -4.97 14.99 6.48
C ARG A 72 -4.51 14.37 7.80
N GLY A 73 -3.23 13.99 7.93
CA GLY A 73 -2.65 13.45 9.15
C GLY A 73 -1.47 12.52 8.91
N TRP A 74 -0.80 12.16 10.01
CA TRP A 74 0.35 11.26 9.97
C TRP A 74 0.01 9.88 9.39
N VAL A 75 0.95 9.31 8.64
CA VAL A 75 0.86 7.96 8.05
C VAL A 75 1.96 7.10 8.66
N ASP A 76 1.58 6.03 9.36
CA ASP A 76 2.52 5.15 10.04
C ASP A 76 3.10 4.07 9.12
N ARG A 77 2.28 3.60 8.15
CA ARG A 77 2.59 2.48 7.25
C ARG A 77 1.95 2.67 5.89
N LEU A 78 2.65 2.23 4.84
CA LEU A 78 2.11 1.96 3.50
C LEU A 78 2.34 0.48 3.25
N GLU A 79 1.32 -0.33 3.04
CA GLU A 79 1.43 -1.78 2.94
C GLU A 79 0.96 -2.31 1.58
N ALA A 80 1.78 -3.20 1.02
CA ALA A 80 1.52 -3.89 -0.24
C ALA A 80 1.83 -5.38 -0.05
N THR A 81 0.85 -6.23 -0.32
CA THR A 81 0.94 -7.69 -0.15
C THR A 81 1.16 -8.43 -1.48
N ILE A 82 1.07 -7.71 -2.60
CA ILE A 82 1.25 -8.26 -3.95
C ILE A 82 2.64 -7.93 -4.44
N GLU A 83 3.39 -8.95 -4.86
CA GLU A 83 4.78 -8.86 -5.31
C GLU A 83 5.00 -7.75 -6.36
N ALA A 84 4.09 -7.64 -7.34
CA ALA A 84 4.17 -6.64 -8.39
C ALA A 84 4.18 -5.19 -7.85
N HIS A 85 3.53 -4.94 -6.70
CA HIS A 85 3.38 -3.60 -6.12
C HIS A 85 4.51 -3.25 -5.13
N VAL A 86 5.30 -4.24 -4.69
CA VAL A 86 6.29 -4.06 -3.60
C VAL A 86 7.32 -2.98 -3.93
N MET A 87 7.82 -2.93 -5.18
CA MET A 87 8.80 -1.92 -5.59
C MET A 87 8.20 -0.51 -5.57
N ALA A 88 7.01 -0.32 -6.15
CA ALA A 88 6.33 0.97 -6.16
C ALA A 88 6.05 1.43 -4.72
N ALA A 89 5.56 0.53 -3.86
CA ALA A 89 5.32 0.84 -2.45
C ALA A 89 6.62 1.21 -1.71
N ALA A 90 7.73 0.51 -1.95
CA ALA A 90 9.02 0.84 -1.33
C ALA A 90 9.54 2.22 -1.76
N ARG A 91 9.40 2.55 -3.06
CA ARG A 91 9.78 3.86 -3.59
C ARG A 91 8.94 4.97 -2.97
N VAL A 92 7.62 4.80 -2.95
CA VAL A 92 6.68 5.78 -2.39
C VAL A 92 6.92 5.96 -0.88
N ARG A 93 7.24 4.89 -0.14
CA ARG A 93 7.62 4.99 1.28
C ARG A 93 8.82 5.90 1.48
N GLU A 94 9.90 5.68 0.73
CA GLU A 94 11.12 6.49 0.84
C GLU A 94 10.87 7.95 0.49
N GLU A 95 10.19 8.21 -0.63
CA GLU A 95 9.89 9.58 -1.09
C GLU A 95 8.96 10.33 -0.13
N CYS A 96 8.02 9.63 0.52
CA CYS A 96 7.07 10.23 1.46
C CYS A 96 7.51 10.13 2.93
N GLY A 97 8.73 9.66 3.21
CA GLY A 97 9.25 9.52 4.58
C GLY A 97 8.47 8.54 5.48
N ILE A 98 7.79 7.55 4.89
CA ILE A 98 7.02 6.53 5.62
C ILE A 98 7.96 5.38 6.02
N PRO A 99 8.05 5.00 7.30
CA PRO A 99 8.93 3.90 7.72
C PRO A 99 8.49 2.55 7.12
N GLY A 100 9.47 1.75 6.66
CA GLY A 100 9.23 0.40 6.14
C GLY A 100 10.39 -0.14 5.30
N LEU A 101 10.10 -1.16 4.49
CA LEU A 101 11.07 -1.74 3.55
C LEU A 101 11.54 -0.69 2.53
N THR A 102 12.85 -0.46 2.48
CA THR A 102 13.51 0.46 1.54
C THR A 102 13.47 -0.07 0.10
N THR A 103 13.64 0.81 -0.89
CA THR A 103 13.73 0.43 -2.31
C THR A 103 14.89 -0.54 -2.54
N LYS A 104 16.03 -0.28 -1.88
CA LYS A 104 17.21 -1.16 -1.96
C LYS A 104 16.90 -2.56 -1.41
N GLN A 105 16.25 -2.66 -0.25
CA GLN A 105 15.89 -3.96 0.33
C GLN A 105 14.82 -4.68 -0.51
N ALA A 106 13.83 -3.96 -1.02
CA ALA A 106 12.83 -4.52 -1.92
C ALA A 106 13.47 -5.09 -3.20
N TRP A 107 14.45 -4.39 -3.78
CA TRP A 107 15.21 -4.87 -4.92
C TRP A 107 15.99 -6.15 -4.61
N LEU A 108 16.65 -6.22 -3.44
CA LEU A 108 17.36 -7.43 -2.99
C LEU A 108 16.46 -8.66 -2.90
N CYS A 109 15.19 -8.49 -2.53
CA CYS A 109 14.23 -9.59 -2.46
C CYS A 109 13.63 -9.96 -3.83
N ARG A 110 13.53 -8.99 -4.75
CA ARG A 110 12.92 -9.17 -6.07
C ARG A 110 13.88 -9.75 -7.10
N ASP A 111 15.11 -9.25 -7.16
CA ASP A 111 16.08 -9.67 -8.16
C ASP A 111 16.86 -10.90 -7.71
N LYS A 112 16.63 -12.04 -8.38
CA LYS A 112 17.25 -13.33 -8.00
C LYS A 112 18.77 -13.31 -8.05
N SER A 113 19.36 -12.60 -9.02
CA SER A 113 20.83 -12.47 -9.14
C SER A 113 21.39 -11.72 -7.94
N THR A 114 20.88 -10.53 -7.68
CA THR A 114 21.31 -9.65 -6.59
C THR A 114 21.07 -10.32 -5.24
N MET A 115 19.93 -11.01 -5.07
CA MET A 115 19.64 -11.80 -3.87
C MET A 115 20.72 -12.85 -3.59
N LYS A 116 21.09 -13.62 -4.61
CA LYS A 116 22.10 -14.67 -4.49
C LYS A 116 23.50 -14.12 -4.25
N GLU A 117 23.80 -12.94 -4.78
CA GLU A 117 25.08 -12.26 -4.54
C GLU A 117 25.17 -11.75 -3.10
N PHE A 118 24.10 -11.15 -2.57
CA PHE A 118 24.04 -10.64 -1.21
C PHE A 118 24.06 -11.74 -0.13
N ALA A 119 23.49 -12.91 -0.43
CA ALA A 119 23.40 -14.02 0.53
C ALA A 119 24.67 -14.92 0.60
N ARG A 120 25.72 -14.59 -0.16
CA ARG A 120 27.02 -15.29 -0.10
C ARG A 120 27.88 -14.76 1.05
#